data_AF-A0A4R2L8A8-F1
#
_entry.id   AF-A0A4R2L8A8-F1
#
_cell.length_a   1.000
_cell.length_b   1.000
_cell.length_c   1.000
_cell.angle_alpha   90.00
_cell.angle_beta   90.00
_cell.angle_gamma   90.00
#
_symmetry.space_group_name_H-M   'P 1'
#
loop_
_entity.id
_entity.type
_entity.pdbx_description
1 polymer ?
#
loop_
_entity_poly.entity_id
_entity_poly.type
_entity_poly.pdbx_seq_one_letter_code
_entity_poly.pdbx_strand_id
1 'polypeptide(L)'
;MGLSEAMLLAFATTIICAFAIAEKIIDIDFEQFMPENLKKAKMKRMLAKRETPMQGARLQKDIKDSFENVLLPLGKADMSYLPKRMDLTFRRKMVHQVELLGKHKLCRDIRVTDVVPLPKNNFKRWNDDGREWRESILQCSSLERLISPQDDEIVHQIYRKNSYLRILQSRHIRHSDRQGRNKEFYSDKGKITCPSCGAEVELSSQQVICPYCGGVIQSEFYDWQTEVFEIYEKMGANMQYGLLLLAYSGVMFLCLTLCLYLIKDADVSLTVGVIVTLLILLGIARFFRTREEKQEKLSEKIVRYSENYLRSCINEALYKEVSDEALMDYGVGSIVLEKVVHTDQTTEITVKVYGTETYLPERGKPYTKKIKKTLVLQRARYPERRKTDGVFFKEKDCPSCGANFIPDEHNCCSFCGYSFRANNAKWVMKAMKTS
;
A
#
# COMPACT_ATOMS: atom_id res chain seq x y z
N MET A 1 -14.92 19.24 -49.11
CA MET A 1 -15.98 18.31 -48.65
C MET A 1 -16.79 19.03 -47.58
N GLY A 2 -18.11 18.81 -47.49
CA GLY A 2 -18.91 19.44 -46.43
C GLY A 2 -18.51 18.91 -45.04
N LEU A 3 -18.77 19.67 -43.96
CA LEU A 3 -18.43 19.22 -42.59
C LEU A 3 -19.10 17.89 -42.23
N SER A 4 -20.37 17.72 -42.62
CA SER A 4 -21.12 16.47 -42.39
C SER A 4 -20.49 15.27 -43.09
N GLU A 5 -20.10 15.44 -44.36
CA GLU A 5 -19.41 14.43 -45.16
C GLU A 5 -18.03 14.09 -44.58
N ALA A 6 -17.28 15.10 -44.11
CA ALA A 6 -16.00 14.92 -43.43
C ALA A 6 -16.14 14.13 -42.12
N MET A 7 -17.16 14.43 -41.31
CA MET A 7 -17.44 13.68 -40.09
C MET A 7 -17.80 12.22 -40.38
N LEU A 8 -18.64 11.96 -41.38
CA LEU A 8 -19.03 10.60 -41.77
C LEU A 8 -17.82 9.77 -42.21
N LEU A 9 -16.98 10.33 -43.07
CA LEU A 9 -15.81 9.63 -43.61
C LEU A 9 -14.72 9.44 -42.53
N ALA A 10 -14.52 10.44 -41.65
CA ALA A 10 -13.66 10.32 -40.48
C ALA A 10 -14.15 9.24 -39.51
N PHE A 11 -15.46 9.16 -39.27
CA PHE A 11 -16.07 8.17 -38.39
C PHE A 11 -15.87 6.74 -38.93
N ALA A 12 -16.18 6.52 -40.21
CA ALA A 12 -15.99 5.21 -40.85
C ALA A 12 -14.52 4.78 -40.79
N THR A 13 -13.60 5.66 -41.14
CA THR A 13 -12.15 5.39 -41.09
C THR A 13 -11.68 5.07 -39.66
N THR A 14 -12.14 5.87 -38.68
CA THR A 14 -11.79 5.66 -37.27
C THR A 14 -12.27 4.32 -36.75
N ILE A 15 -13.48 3.91 -37.12
CA ILE A 15 -14.05 2.61 -36.75
C ILE A 15 -13.22 1.46 -37.33
N ILE A 16 -12.89 1.52 -38.62
CA ILE A 16 -12.10 0.48 -39.29
C ILE A 16 -10.75 0.32 -38.60
N CYS A 17 -10.05 1.43 -38.35
CA CYS A 17 -8.77 1.43 -37.63
C CYS A 17 -8.92 0.91 -36.19
N ALA A 18 -9.97 1.31 -35.48
CA ALA A 18 -10.22 0.85 -34.11
C ALA A 18 -10.46 -0.65 -34.04
N PHE A 19 -11.25 -1.22 -34.96
CA PHE A 19 -11.47 -2.67 -35.05
C PHE A 19 -10.17 -3.42 -35.35
N ALA A 20 -9.38 -2.96 -36.32
CA ALA A 20 -8.11 -3.58 -36.67
C ALA A 20 -7.12 -3.62 -35.49
N ILE A 21 -7.09 -2.55 -34.68
CA ILE A 21 -6.25 -2.50 -33.48
C ILE A 21 -6.84 -3.37 -32.36
N ALA A 22 -8.16 -3.29 -32.13
CA ALA A 22 -8.85 -4.06 -31.09
C ALA A 22 -8.58 -5.56 -31.20
N GLU A 23 -8.65 -6.11 -32.42
CA GLU A 23 -8.38 -7.52 -32.69
C GLU A 23 -6.97 -7.97 -32.26
N LYS A 24 -6.00 -7.04 -32.21
CA LYS A 24 -4.62 -7.34 -31.82
C LYS A 24 -4.33 -7.17 -30.33
N ILE A 25 -5.11 -6.34 -29.62
CA ILE A 25 -4.78 -5.93 -28.24
C ILE A 25 -5.83 -6.32 -27.20
N ILE A 26 -7.06 -6.60 -27.63
CA ILE A 26 -8.17 -6.98 -26.74
C ILE A 26 -8.37 -8.48 -26.87
N ASP A 27 -7.98 -9.22 -25.84
CA ASP A 27 -8.28 -10.64 -25.74
C ASP A 27 -9.67 -10.80 -25.11
N ILE A 28 -10.67 -11.23 -25.88
CA ILE A 28 -12.01 -11.42 -25.35
C ILE A 28 -12.06 -12.77 -24.62
N ASP A 29 -11.84 -12.70 -23.31
CA ASP A 29 -12.05 -13.85 -22.44
C ASP A 29 -13.55 -14.12 -22.28
N PHE A 30 -14.04 -15.16 -22.97
CA PHE A 30 -15.43 -15.62 -22.88
C PHE A 30 -15.70 -16.44 -21.62
N GLU A 31 -14.68 -16.90 -20.88
CA GLU A 31 -14.86 -17.63 -19.62
C GLU A 31 -15.63 -16.78 -18.60
N GLN A 32 -15.51 -15.44 -18.68
CA GLN A 32 -16.24 -14.54 -17.79
C GLN A 32 -17.77 -14.65 -17.89
N PHE A 33 -18.30 -15.15 -19.02
CA PHE A 33 -19.74 -15.33 -19.25
C PHE A 33 -20.24 -16.73 -18.87
N MET A 34 -19.34 -17.63 -18.47
CA MET A 34 -19.70 -18.95 -17.98
C MET A 34 -20.61 -18.84 -16.73
N PRO A 35 -21.61 -19.71 -16.56
CA PRO A 35 -22.56 -19.65 -15.43
C PRO A 35 -21.88 -19.57 -14.05
N GLU A 36 -20.74 -20.22 -13.89
CA GLU A 36 -19.93 -20.22 -12.65
C GLU A 36 -19.24 -18.88 -12.35
N ASN A 37 -18.98 -18.08 -13.38
CA ASN A 37 -18.31 -16.77 -13.31
C ASN A 37 -19.30 -15.60 -13.21
N LEU A 38 -20.60 -15.87 -13.33
CA LEU A 38 -21.65 -14.89 -13.07
C LEU A 38 -21.62 -14.42 -11.61
N LYS A 39 -21.97 -13.14 -11.40
CA LYS A 39 -22.02 -12.52 -10.06
C LYS A 39 -22.83 -13.34 -9.06
N LYS A 40 -23.98 -13.88 -9.48
CA LYS A 40 -24.84 -14.71 -8.62
C LYS A 40 -24.14 -15.98 -8.14
N ALA A 41 -23.43 -16.67 -9.03
CA ALA A 41 -22.66 -17.88 -8.69
C ALA A 41 -21.47 -17.55 -7.78
N LYS A 42 -20.72 -16.48 -8.08
CA LYS A 42 -19.62 -15.99 -7.23
C LYS A 42 -20.10 -15.59 -5.84
N MET A 43 -21.21 -14.87 -5.73
CA MET A 43 -21.82 -14.51 -4.45
C MET A 43 -22.22 -15.75 -3.65
N LYS A 44 -22.84 -16.76 -4.28
CA LYS A 44 -23.18 -18.03 -3.63
C LYS A 44 -21.94 -18.72 -3.05
N ARG A 45 -20.83 -18.75 -3.81
CA ARG A 45 -19.54 -19.32 -3.35
C ARG A 45 -18.94 -18.56 -2.18
N MET A 46 -18.98 -17.22 -2.21
CA MET A 46 -18.49 -16.38 -1.11
C MET A 46 -19.34 -16.51 0.15
N LEU A 47 -20.66 -16.60 0.01
CA LEU A 47 -21.59 -16.66 1.14
C LEU A 47 -21.69 -18.04 1.79
N ALA A 48 -21.15 -19.08 1.15
CA ALA A 48 -21.04 -20.41 1.74
C ALA A 48 -20.36 -20.38 3.13
N LYS A 49 -20.84 -21.22 4.05
CA LYS A 49 -20.32 -21.29 5.42
C LYS A 49 -18.86 -21.75 5.39
N ARG A 50 -17.98 -20.98 6.04
CA ARG A 50 -16.54 -21.23 6.18
C ARG A 50 -16.13 -20.91 7.62
N GLU A 51 -15.16 -21.65 8.12
CA GLU A 51 -14.52 -21.39 9.41
C GLU A 51 -13.62 -20.16 9.34
N THR A 52 -12.88 -20.00 8.23
CA THR A 52 -11.97 -18.87 8.02
C THR A 52 -12.23 -18.16 6.67
N PRO A 53 -11.93 -16.85 6.56
CA PRO A 53 -12.16 -16.08 5.33
C PRO A 53 -11.44 -16.65 4.09
N MET A 54 -10.25 -17.26 4.29
CA MET A 54 -9.45 -17.85 3.22
C MET A 54 -9.60 -19.38 3.10
N GLN A 55 -10.58 -19.99 3.78
CA GLN A 55 -10.82 -21.42 3.67
C GLN A 55 -11.14 -21.81 2.22
N GLY A 56 -10.45 -22.85 1.72
CA GLY A 56 -10.59 -23.33 0.34
C GLY A 56 -9.76 -22.55 -0.70
N ALA A 57 -9.11 -21.46 -0.33
CA ALA A 57 -8.15 -20.78 -1.21
C ALA A 57 -6.87 -21.64 -1.34
N ARG A 58 -6.39 -21.86 -2.56
CA ARG A 58 -5.17 -22.64 -2.86
C ARG A 58 -3.91 -21.80 -2.57
N LEU A 59 -3.74 -21.43 -1.31
CA LEU A 59 -2.65 -20.58 -0.81
C LEU A 59 -1.64 -21.37 0.01
N GLN A 60 -0.37 -20.99 -0.07
CA GLN A 60 0.62 -21.42 0.90
C GLN A 60 0.22 -20.93 2.31
N LYS A 61 0.49 -21.75 3.32
CA LYS A 61 0.06 -21.49 4.71
C LYS A 61 0.51 -20.11 5.22
N ASP A 62 1.74 -19.71 4.96
CA ASP A 62 2.29 -18.42 5.41
C ASP A 62 1.55 -17.21 4.81
N ILE A 63 1.17 -17.26 3.53
CA ILE A 63 0.35 -16.25 2.86
C ILE A 63 -1.06 -16.27 3.44
N LYS A 64 -1.67 -17.46 3.55
CA LYS A 64 -3.01 -17.63 4.11
C LYS A 64 -3.09 -17.01 5.51
N ASP A 65 -2.18 -17.40 6.40
CA ASP A 65 -2.09 -16.92 7.78
C ASP A 65 -1.89 -15.39 7.81
N SER A 66 -1.06 -14.84 6.91
CA SER A 66 -0.82 -13.39 6.83
C SER A 66 -2.10 -12.60 6.54
N PHE A 67 -2.95 -13.07 5.64
CA PHE A 67 -4.24 -12.43 5.36
C PHE A 67 -5.28 -12.72 6.45
N GLU A 68 -5.37 -13.94 6.96
CA GLU A 68 -6.35 -14.29 8.01
C GLU A 68 -6.10 -13.53 9.31
N ASN A 69 -4.84 -13.24 9.64
CA ASN A 69 -4.42 -12.39 10.76
C ASN A 69 -4.96 -10.96 10.69
N VAL A 70 -5.43 -10.49 9.53
CA VAL A 70 -6.09 -9.19 9.36
C VAL A 70 -7.61 -9.37 9.24
N LEU A 71 -8.06 -10.37 8.48
CA LEU A 71 -9.49 -10.55 8.18
C LEU A 71 -10.30 -11.08 9.37
N LEU A 72 -9.73 -11.94 10.21
CA LEU A 72 -10.42 -12.54 11.35
C LEU A 72 -10.81 -11.51 12.44
N PRO A 73 -9.90 -10.63 12.91
CA PRO A 73 -10.27 -9.58 13.86
C PRO A 73 -11.41 -8.69 13.38
N LEU A 74 -11.43 -8.35 12.09
CA LEU A 74 -12.46 -7.50 11.47
C LEU A 74 -13.80 -8.23 11.36
N GLY A 75 -13.79 -9.48 10.90
CA GLY A 75 -15.00 -10.29 10.74
C GLY A 75 -15.62 -10.74 12.07
N LYS A 76 -14.83 -10.81 13.15
CA LYS A 76 -15.30 -11.11 14.51
C LYS A 76 -15.57 -9.86 15.35
N ALA A 77 -15.03 -8.70 14.95
CA ALA A 77 -15.02 -7.48 15.76
C ALA A 77 -14.51 -7.74 17.19
N ASP A 78 -13.44 -8.53 17.31
CA ASP A 78 -12.90 -8.97 18.60
C ASP A 78 -11.37 -8.80 18.63
N MET A 79 -10.89 -8.06 19.63
CA MET A 79 -9.49 -7.79 19.85
C MET A 79 -8.68 -9.04 20.23
N SER A 80 -9.31 -10.08 20.76
CA SER A 80 -8.65 -11.35 21.11
C SER A 80 -8.04 -12.06 19.89
N TYR A 81 -8.58 -11.80 18.70
CA TYR A 81 -8.08 -12.34 17.43
C TYR A 81 -6.93 -11.52 16.85
N LEU A 82 -6.61 -10.34 17.40
CA LEU A 82 -5.53 -9.52 16.88
C LEU A 82 -4.20 -10.27 17.04
N PRO A 83 -3.44 -10.51 15.95
CA PRO A 83 -2.13 -11.14 16.04
C PRO A 83 -1.19 -10.31 16.91
N LYS A 84 -0.28 -11.00 17.59
CA LYS A 84 0.75 -10.37 18.41
C LYS A 84 1.68 -9.44 17.63
N ARG A 85 1.80 -9.61 16.31
CA ARG A 85 2.81 -8.96 15.45
C ARG A 85 2.20 -8.08 14.38
N MET A 86 2.22 -6.78 14.65
CA MET A 86 1.84 -5.72 13.72
C MET A 86 2.78 -4.53 13.96
N ASP A 87 3.00 -3.71 12.93
CA ASP A 87 3.55 -2.38 13.15
C ASP A 87 2.66 -1.60 14.14
N LEU A 88 3.25 -0.71 14.94
CA LEU A 88 2.53 0.04 15.96
C LEU A 88 1.42 0.91 15.36
N THR A 89 1.68 1.54 14.21
CA THR A 89 0.70 2.39 13.51
C THR A 89 -0.41 1.53 12.95
N PHE A 90 -0.07 0.42 12.29
CA PHE A 90 -1.05 -0.53 11.78
C PHE A 90 -1.92 -1.12 12.90
N ARG A 91 -1.31 -1.49 14.04
CA ARG A 91 -2.02 -2.01 15.21
C ARG A 91 -3.00 -0.99 15.77
N ARG A 92 -2.59 0.27 15.93
CA ARG A 92 -3.48 1.33 16.41
C ARG A 92 -4.70 1.50 15.51
N LYS A 93 -4.50 1.49 14.18
CA LYS A 93 -5.61 1.53 13.20
C LYS A 93 -6.54 0.32 13.35
N MET A 94 -5.99 -0.89 13.46
CA MET A 94 -6.77 -2.12 13.61
C MET A 94 -7.57 -2.14 14.90
N VAL A 95 -6.96 -1.74 16.03
CA VAL A 95 -7.63 -1.64 17.33
C VAL A 95 -8.79 -0.65 17.24
N HIS A 96 -8.52 0.57 16.75
CA HIS A 96 -9.54 1.59 16.58
C HIS A 96 -10.70 1.12 15.69
N GLN A 97 -10.40 0.48 14.57
CA GLN A 97 -11.42 -0.06 13.68
C GLN A 97 -12.27 -1.15 14.36
N VAL A 98 -11.65 -2.07 15.11
CA VAL A 98 -12.37 -3.13 15.85
C VAL A 98 -13.22 -2.54 16.98
N GLU A 99 -12.70 -1.56 17.72
CA GLU A 99 -13.44 -0.86 18.78
C GLU A 99 -14.64 -0.10 18.23
N LEU A 100 -14.47 0.62 17.12
CA LEU A 100 -15.55 1.35 16.46
C LEU A 100 -16.65 0.40 15.95
N LEU A 101 -16.24 -0.71 15.31
CA LEU A 101 -17.17 -1.77 14.89
C LEU A 101 -17.93 -2.33 16.11
N GLY A 102 -17.22 -2.62 17.21
CA GLY A 102 -17.81 -3.09 18.46
C GLY A 102 -18.80 -2.10 19.08
N LYS A 103 -18.46 -0.79 19.12
CA LYS A 103 -19.35 0.30 19.59
C LYS A 103 -20.67 0.31 18.81
N HIS A 104 -20.61 0.07 17.50
CA HIS A 104 -21.77 0.00 16.63
C HIS A 104 -22.41 -1.39 16.54
N LYS A 105 -21.91 -2.39 17.28
CA LYS A 105 -22.34 -3.79 17.21
C LYS A 105 -22.30 -4.36 15.79
N LEU A 106 -21.31 -3.94 15.01
CA LEU A 106 -21.08 -4.39 13.64
C LEU A 106 -19.84 -5.26 13.58
N CYS A 107 -19.75 -6.10 12.55
CA CYS A 107 -18.49 -6.67 12.10
C CYS A 107 -18.26 -6.39 10.62
N ARG A 108 -16.99 -6.38 10.21
CA ARG A 108 -16.57 -6.16 8.82
C ARG A 108 -16.14 -7.49 8.21
N ASP A 109 -17.08 -8.16 7.56
CA ASP A 109 -16.87 -9.44 6.90
C ASP A 109 -16.39 -9.25 5.47
N ILE A 110 -15.15 -9.65 5.19
CA ILE A 110 -14.53 -9.59 3.87
C ILE A 110 -14.33 -11.01 3.37
N ARG A 111 -15.05 -11.38 2.31
CA ARG A 111 -15.00 -12.71 1.69
C ARG A 111 -14.44 -12.63 0.28
N VAL A 112 -13.74 -13.69 -0.12
CA VAL A 112 -13.10 -13.77 -1.44
C VAL A 112 -13.39 -15.11 -2.14
N THR A 113 -13.33 -15.07 -3.47
CA THR A 113 -13.36 -16.25 -4.35
C THR A 113 -12.44 -16.02 -5.55
N ASP A 114 -12.11 -17.10 -6.26
CA ASP A 114 -11.24 -17.08 -7.45
C ASP A 114 -9.89 -16.43 -7.13
N VAL A 115 -9.32 -16.84 -5.99
CA VAL A 115 -8.10 -16.25 -5.44
C VAL A 115 -6.88 -16.71 -6.24
N VAL A 116 -6.17 -15.75 -6.81
CA VAL A 116 -4.91 -15.94 -7.54
C VAL A 116 -3.81 -15.12 -6.85
N PRO A 117 -2.82 -15.76 -6.21
CA PRO A 117 -1.70 -15.06 -5.57
C PRO A 117 -0.68 -14.56 -6.59
N LEU A 118 -0.21 -13.33 -6.38
CA LEU A 118 0.78 -12.60 -7.17
C LEU A 118 1.89 -12.09 -6.23
N PRO A 119 3.14 -12.61 -6.33
CA PRO A 119 3.57 -13.72 -7.18
C PRO A 119 2.97 -15.08 -6.74
N LYS A 120 2.99 -16.07 -7.64
CA LYS A 120 2.33 -17.38 -7.42
C LYS A 120 2.83 -18.04 -6.12
N ASN A 121 1.96 -18.06 -5.11
CA ASN A 121 2.20 -18.66 -3.80
C ASN A 121 3.58 -18.31 -3.21
N ASN A 122 3.99 -17.05 -3.34
CA ASN A 122 5.20 -16.56 -2.68
C ASN A 122 5.04 -15.07 -2.35
N PHE A 123 5.95 -14.56 -1.53
CA PHE A 123 6.11 -13.14 -1.35
C PHE A 123 7.19 -12.59 -2.28
N LYS A 124 6.92 -11.43 -2.88
CA LYS A 124 7.96 -10.59 -3.48
C LYS A 124 8.76 -9.97 -2.33
N ARG A 125 10.09 -10.12 -2.33
CA ARG A 125 10.98 -9.61 -1.28
C ARG A 125 11.95 -8.56 -1.81
N TRP A 126 12.25 -7.56 -1.00
CA TRP A 126 13.30 -6.57 -1.28
C TRP A 126 13.82 -5.96 0.02
N ASN A 127 14.99 -5.34 -0.05
CA ASN A 127 15.60 -4.65 1.08
C ASN A 127 15.57 -3.14 0.86
N ASP A 128 15.19 -2.40 1.88
CA ASP A 128 15.17 -0.94 1.84
C ASP A 128 15.36 -0.37 3.25
N ASP A 129 16.21 0.65 3.37
CA ASP A 129 16.55 1.35 4.61
C ASP A 129 16.87 0.43 5.83
N GLY A 130 17.55 -0.70 5.58
CA GLY A 130 17.90 -1.67 6.64
C GLY A 130 16.75 -2.58 7.11
N ARG A 131 15.62 -2.54 6.40
CA ARG A 131 14.49 -3.47 6.55
C ARG A 131 14.41 -4.41 5.37
N GLU A 132 13.98 -5.63 5.65
CA GLU A 132 13.51 -6.55 4.63
C GLU A 132 12.00 -6.36 4.52
N TRP A 133 11.52 -6.22 3.30
CA TRP A 133 10.12 -6.08 2.97
C TRP A 133 9.67 -7.32 2.23
N ARG A 134 8.43 -7.73 2.47
CA ARG A 134 7.77 -8.75 1.68
C ARG A 134 6.33 -8.34 1.37
N GLU A 135 5.91 -8.64 0.16
CA GLU A 135 4.57 -8.30 -0.35
C GLU A 135 3.92 -9.52 -0.99
N SER A 136 2.63 -9.69 -0.72
CA SER A 136 1.77 -10.61 -1.44
C SER A 136 0.50 -9.88 -1.85
N ILE A 137 0.08 -10.11 -3.08
CA ILE A 137 -1.14 -9.55 -3.65
C ILE A 137 -2.04 -10.71 -4.07
N LEU A 138 -3.31 -10.68 -3.68
CA LEU A 138 -4.32 -11.64 -4.12
C LEU A 138 -5.25 -10.97 -5.12
N GLN A 139 -5.19 -11.39 -6.38
CA GLN A 139 -6.21 -11.06 -7.35
C GLN A 139 -7.42 -11.97 -7.12
N CYS A 140 -8.61 -11.39 -6.96
CA CYS A 140 -9.82 -12.14 -6.63
C CYS A 140 -11.09 -11.34 -6.96
N SER A 141 -12.25 -11.98 -6.82
CA SER A 141 -13.47 -11.23 -6.56
C SER A 141 -13.64 -11.12 -5.04
N SER A 142 -14.05 -9.96 -4.54
CA SER A 142 -14.28 -9.73 -3.11
C SER A 142 -15.69 -9.23 -2.82
N LEU A 143 -16.19 -9.62 -1.66
CA LEU A 143 -17.44 -9.15 -1.08
C LEU A 143 -17.14 -8.65 0.32
N GLU A 144 -17.28 -7.36 0.52
CA GLU A 144 -17.11 -6.70 1.80
C GLU A 144 -18.49 -6.33 2.35
N ARG A 145 -18.76 -6.69 3.59
CA ARG A 145 -20.03 -6.45 4.26
C ARG A 145 -19.81 -5.91 5.66
N LEU A 146 -20.64 -4.95 6.04
CA LEU A 146 -20.82 -4.55 7.43
C LEU A 146 -22.13 -5.17 7.90
N ILE A 147 -22.03 -6.06 8.90
CA ILE A 147 -23.14 -6.91 9.35
C ILE A 147 -23.36 -6.63 10.83
N SER A 148 -24.62 -6.50 11.26
CA SER A 148 -25.01 -6.60 12.67
C SER A 148 -25.11 -8.09 13.04
N PRO A 149 -24.23 -8.67 13.87
CA PRO A 149 -24.32 -10.08 14.22
C PRO A 149 -25.57 -10.43 15.05
N GLN A 150 -26.22 -9.42 15.65
CA GLN A 150 -27.41 -9.59 16.49
C GLN A 150 -28.66 -9.84 15.63
N ASP A 151 -28.78 -9.11 14.52
CA ASP A 151 -29.98 -9.10 13.68
C ASP A 151 -29.76 -9.73 12.29
N ASP A 152 -28.53 -10.18 12.00
CA ASP A 152 -28.03 -10.60 10.67
C ASP A 152 -28.29 -9.54 9.57
N GLU A 153 -28.45 -8.28 9.99
CA GLU A 153 -28.74 -7.16 9.10
C GLU A 153 -27.46 -6.70 8.38
N ILE A 154 -27.55 -6.54 7.06
CA ILE A 154 -26.47 -6.02 6.23
C ILE A 154 -26.62 -4.50 6.12
N VAL A 155 -25.86 -3.77 6.91
CA VAL A 155 -25.84 -2.29 6.92
C VAL A 155 -25.20 -1.72 5.65
N HIS A 156 -24.17 -2.41 5.15
CA HIS A 156 -23.45 -2.00 3.96
C HIS A 156 -22.84 -3.19 3.25
N GLN A 157 -22.80 -3.14 1.91
CA GLN A 157 -22.22 -4.19 1.09
C GLN A 157 -21.56 -3.63 -0.16
N ILE A 158 -20.34 -4.07 -0.43
CA ILE A 158 -19.57 -3.75 -1.63
C ILE A 158 -19.11 -5.05 -2.29
N TYR A 159 -19.51 -5.27 -3.53
CA TYR A 159 -19.02 -6.36 -4.36
C TYR A 159 -18.04 -5.82 -5.41
N ARG A 160 -16.84 -6.41 -5.46
CA ARG A 160 -15.78 -6.04 -6.40
C ARG A 160 -15.42 -7.25 -7.26
N LYS A 161 -15.62 -7.14 -8.58
CA LYS A 161 -15.34 -8.25 -9.52
C LYS A 161 -13.83 -8.49 -9.65
N ASN A 162 -13.05 -7.41 -9.75
CA ASN A 162 -11.60 -7.43 -9.99
C ASN A 162 -10.84 -6.77 -8.82
N SER A 163 -10.98 -7.38 -7.64
CA SER A 163 -10.38 -6.91 -6.41
C SER A 163 -8.96 -7.42 -6.25
N TYR A 164 -8.11 -6.59 -5.67
CA TYR A 164 -6.76 -6.92 -5.25
C TYR A 164 -6.67 -6.71 -3.75
N LEU A 165 -6.33 -7.77 -3.02
CA LEU A 165 -6.02 -7.71 -1.59
C LEU A 165 -4.51 -7.72 -1.45
N ARG A 166 -3.94 -6.64 -0.93
CA ARG A 166 -2.50 -6.50 -0.75
C ARG A 166 -2.16 -6.56 0.72
N ILE A 167 -1.13 -7.33 1.05
CA ILE A 167 -0.48 -7.27 2.35
C ILE A 167 0.99 -6.94 2.18
N LEU A 168 1.45 -5.94 2.93
CA LEU A 168 2.86 -5.56 3.03
C LEU A 168 3.33 -5.85 4.45
N GLN A 169 4.44 -6.57 4.55
CA GLN A 169 5.05 -6.88 5.82
C GLN A 169 6.51 -6.45 5.81
N SER A 170 7.01 -5.99 6.95
CA SER A 170 8.41 -5.64 7.13
C SER A 170 9.00 -6.41 8.30
N ARG A 171 10.32 -6.59 8.26
CA ARG A 171 11.12 -6.99 9.42
C ARG A 171 12.47 -6.30 9.36
N HIS A 172 13.12 -6.18 10.51
CA HIS A 172 14.50 -5.73 10.54
C HIS A 172 15.44 -6.82 10.00
N ILE A 173 16.41 -6.42 9.17
CA ILE A 173 17.41 -7.34 8.63
C ILE A 173 18.32 -7.79 9.77
N ARG A 174 18.35 -9.10 10.04
CA ARG A 174 19.20 -9.69 11.07
C ARG A 174 20.67 -9.66 10.66
N HIS A 175 21.55 -9.69 11.65
CA HIS A 175 22.99 -9.87 11.42
C HIS A 175 23.29 -11.21 10.72
N SER A 176 22.56 -12.29 11.08
CA SER A 176 22.71 -13.65 10.53
C SER A 176 22.30 -13.80 9.07
N ASP A 177 21.44 -12.92 8.56
CA ASP A 177 20.77 -13.09 7.26
C ASP A 177 21.58 -12.43 6.12
N ARG A 178 22.80 -11.94 6.40
CA ARG A 178 23.67 -11.25 5.44
C ARG A 178 24.58 -12.24 4.69
N GLN A 179 24.44 -12.32 3.37
CA GLN A 179 25.41 -12.99 2.49
C GLN A 179 26.37 -11.93 1.88
N GLY A 180 27.66 -11.90 2.27
CA GLY A 180 28.65 -10.99 1.68
C GLY A 180 29.94 -10.75 2.51
N ARG A 181 30.98 -10.16 1.88
CA ARG A 181 32.35 -9.97 2.42
C ARG A 181 32.54 -8.88 3.49
N ASN A 182 31.56 -8.02 3.76
CA ASN A 182 31.67 -6.98 4.78
C ASN A 182 31.19 -7.48 6.16
N LYS A 183 31.92 -8.46 6.72
CA LYS A 183 31.63 -9.07 8.03
C LYS A 183 32.07 -8.23 9.23
N GLU A 184 32.94 -7.24 9.04
CA GLU A 184 33.70 -6.62 10.16
C GLU A 184 33.10 -5.32 10.71
N PHE A 185 32.15 -4.66 10.03
CA PHE A 185 31.73 -3.31 10.43
C PHE A 185 30.63 -3.26 11.52
N TYR A 186 30.10 -4.41 11.96
CA TYR A 186 29.02 -4.53 12.97
C TYR A 186 29.22 -5.78 13.85
N SER A 187 30.45 -6.03 14.27
CA SER A 187 30.85 -7.22 15.02
C SER A 187 30.59 -7.09 16.52
N ASP A 188 29.32 -7.00 16.95
CA ASP A 188 28.98 -7.27 18.34
C ASP A 188 27.81 -8.24 18.41
N LYS A 189 28.15 -9.46 18.82
CA LYS A 189 27.25 -10.59 18.99
C LYS A 189 26.18 -10.18 20.02
N GLY A 190 24.90 -10.19 19.62
CA GLY A 190 23.80 -9.73 20.47
C GLY A 190 23.67 -10.59 21.72
N LYS A 191 24.25 -10.12 22.82
CA LYS A 191 24.12 -10.73 24.14
C LYS A 191 22.79 -10.31 24.76
N ILE A 192 22.05 -11.27 25.30
CA ILE A 192 20.78 -11.05 26.00
C ILE A 192 20.83 -11.69 27.37
N THR A 193 20.08 -11.14 28.32
CA THR A 193 19.88 -11.76 29.63
C THR A 193 18.81 -12.84 29.52
N CYS A 194 19.13 -14.09 29.87
CA CYS A 194 18.19 -15.19 29.91
C CYS A 194 17.03 -14.87 30.89
N PRO A 195 15.77 -14.87 30.45
CA PRO A 195 14.63 -14.57 31.32
C PRO A 195 14.39 -15.64 32.39
N SER A 196 14.92 -16.85 32.20
CA SER A 196 14.75 -17.96 33.15
C SER A 196 15.78 -17.96 34.26
N CYS A 197 17.01 -17.47 34.04
CA CYS A 197 18.09 -17.57 35.03
C CYS A 197 18.96 -16.32 35.19
N GLY A 198 18.71 -15.26 34.42
CA GLY A 198 19.50 -14.02 34.49
C GLY A 198 20.88 -14.10 33.81
N ALA A 199 21.31 -15.26 33.32
CA ALA A 199 22.62 -15.40 32.70
C ALA A 199 22.70 -14.71 31.34
N GLU A 200 23.86 -14.15 31.00
CA GLU A 200 24.09 -13.51 29.71
C GLU A 200 24.34 -14.56 28.61
N VAL A 201 23.53 -14.55 27.56
CA VAL A 201 23.49 -15.55 26.48
C VAL A 201 23.67 -14.87 25.14
N GLU A 202 24.54 -15.44 24.29
CA GLU A 202 24.78 -14.95 22.94
C GLU A 202 23.71 -15.46 21.95
N LEU A 203 23.02 -14.57 21.25
CA LEU A 203 22.03 -14.95 20.22
C LEU A 203 22.73 -15.30 18.89
N SER A 204 23.00 -16.59 18.67
CA SER A 204 23.53 -17.11 17.40
C SER A 204 22.46 -17.53 16.39
N SER A 205 21.20 -17.73 16.82
CA SER A 205 20.11 -18.23 15.97
C SER A 205 18.71 -17.78 16.42
N GLN A 206 17.65 -18.22 15.72
CA GLN A 206 16.23 -17.99 16.08
C GLN A 206 15.82 -18.65 17.39
N GLN A 207 16.52 -19.69 17.83
CA GLN A 207 16.24 -20.42 19.05
C GLN A 207 17.57 -20.79 19.69
N VAL A 208 17.88 -20.13 20.80
CA VAL A 208 19.10 -20.40 21.56
C VAL A 208 18.69 -21.02 22.88
N ILE A 209 19.26 -22.18 23.17
CA ILE A 209 19.14 -22.80 24.48
C ILE A 209 20.14 -22.11 25.39
N CYS A 210 19.68 -21.56 26.50
CA CYS A 210 20.56 -20.97 27.50
C CYS A 210 21.54 -22.03 28.00
N PRO A 211 22.87 -21.84 27.86
CA PRO A 211 23.85 -22.84 28.29
C PRO A 211 23.91 -23.01 29.81
N TYR A 212 23.34 -22.06 30.57
CA TYR A 212 23.39 -22.05 32.04
C TYR A 212 22.19 -22.75 32.69
N CYS A 213 20.98 -22.61 32.12
CA CYS A 213 19.76 -23.17 32.73
C CYS A 213 18.96 -24.10 31.80
N GLY A 214 19.40 -24.30 30.56
CA GLY A 214 18.67 -25.07 29.56
C GLY A 214 17.38 -24.40 29.07
N GLY A 215 17.07 -23.18 29.53
CA GLY A 215 15.89 -22.42 29.10
C GLY A 215 15.95 -22.11 27.62
N VAL A 216 14.89 -22.45 26.88
CA VAL A 216 14.78 -22.18 25.45
C VAL A 216 14.43 -20.71 25.23
N ILE A 217 15.31 -19.97 24.57
CA ILE A 217 15.10 -18.57 24.24
C ILE A 217 14.84 -18.47 22.73
N GLN A 218 13.58 -18.22 22.35
CA GLN A 218 13.23 -17.94 20.96
C GLN A 218 13.35 -16.43 20.66
N SER A 219 14.24 -16.12 19.72
CA SER A 219 14.46 -14.80 19.14
C SER A 219 13.44 -14.56 18.01
N GLU A 220 12.20 -14.34 18.41
CA GLU A 220 11.11 -13.92 17.52
C GLU A 220 11.09 -12.41 17.26
N PHE A 221 12.01 -11.65 17.89
CA PHE A 221 12.09 -10.19 17.86
C PHE A 221 12.21 -9.56 16.46
N TYR A 222 12.62 -10.34 15.45
CA TYR A 222 12.83 -9.88 14.07
C TYR A 222 12.01 -10.68 13.05
N ASP A 223 10.82 -11.11 13.43
CA ASP A 223 9.93 -11.77 12.49
C ASP A 223 9.00 -10.74 11.81
N TRP A 224 8.30 -11.18 10.77
CA TRP A 224 7.48 -10.32 9.92
C TRP A 224 6.33 -9.65 10.68
N GLN A 225 6.19 -8.34 10.47
CA GLN A 225 5.13 -7.49 11.01
C GLN A 225 4.28 -6.94 9.87
N THR A 226 2.96 -6.96 10.03
CA THR A 226 2.05 -6.33 9.04
C THR A 226 2.09 -4.82 9.17
N GLU A 227 2.37 -4.16 8.05
CA GLU A 227 2.50 -2.70 7.92
C GLU A 227 1.29 -2.11 7.20
N VAL A 228 0.81 -2.82 6.17
CA VAL A 228 -0.26 -2.36 5.30
C VAL A 228 -1.14 -3.54 4.90
N PHE A 229 -2.44 -3.30 4.95
CA PHE A 229 -3.46 -4.12 4.31
C PHE A 229 -4.36 -3.21 3.48
N GLU A 230 -4.54 -3.53 2.21
CA GLU A 230 -5.31 -2.71 1.27
C GLU A 230 -6.23 -3.58 0.41
N ILE A 231 -7.44 -3.06 0.16
CA ILE A 231 -8.39 -3.62 -0.80
C ILE A 231 -8.61 -2.55 -1.87
N TYR A 232 -8.25 -2.85 -3.11
CA TYR A 232 -8.46 -1.94 -4.23
C TYR A 232 -8.93 -2.68 -5.47
N GLU A 233 -9.56 -1.95 -6.37
CA GLU A 233 -9.90 -2.47 -7.71
C GLU A 233 -8.86 -2.00 -8.70
N LYS A 234 -8.40 -2.92 -9.54
CA LYS A 234 -7.60 -2.58 -10.71
C LYS A 234 -8.47 -2.79 -11.94
N MET A 235 -8.47 -1.83 -12.85
CA MET A 235 -9.05 -2.05 -14.18
C MET A 235 -8.36 -3.25 -14.83
N GLY A 236 -9.15 -4.18 -15.36
CA GLY A 236 -8.62 -5.33 -16.10
C GLY A 236 -7.85 -4.85 -17.34
N ALA A 237 -6.85 -5.60 -17.78
CA ALA A 237 -6.01 -5.23 -18.91
C ALA A 237 -6.83 -4.87 -20.16
N ASN A 238 -7.84 -5.69 -20.51
CA ASN A 238 -8.74 -5.43 -21.63
C ASN A 238 -9.54 -4.14 -21.48
N MET A 239 -9.99 -3.80 -20.27
CA MET A 239 -10.70 -2.54 -20.02
C MET A 239 -9.74 -1.35 -20.15
N GLN A 240 -8.50 -1.49 -19.71
CA GLN A 240 -7.47 -0.47 -19.90
C GLN A 240 -7.16 -0.28 -21.39
N TYR A 241 -6.94 -1.35 -22.15
CA TYR A 241 -6.72 -1.30 -23.59
C TYR A 241 -7.94 -0.73 -24.34
N GLY A 242 -9.16 -1.11 -23.95
CA GLY A 242 -10.39 -0.57 -24.51
C GLY A 242 -10.57 0.93 -24.25
N LEU A 243 -10.25 1.41 -23.04
CA LEU A 243 -10.26 2.84 -22.73
C LEU A 243 -9.17 3.61 -23.50
N LEU A 244 -7.98 3.02 -23.63
CA LEU A 244 -6.89 3.61 -24.42
C LEU A 244 -7.28 3.67 -25.91
N LEU A 245 -7.92 2.62 -26.42
CA LEU A 245 -8.43 2.56 -27.79
C LEU A 245 -9.52 3.61 -28.00
N LEU A 246 -10.46 3.76 -27.08
CA LEU A 246 -11.48 4.82 -27.14
C LEU A 246 -10.87 6.22 -27.17
N ALA A 247 -9.88 6.48 -26.30
CA ALA A 247 -9.16 7.75 -26.29
C ALA A 247 -8.42 8.00 -27.62
N TYR A 248 -7.74 6.98 -28.14
CA TYR A 248 -7.08 6.99 -29.43
C TYR A 248 -8.06 7.29 -30.57
N SER A 249 -9.19 6.58 -30.62
CA SER A 249 -10.26 6.79 -31.60
C SER A 249 -10.82 8.21 -31.53
N GLY A 250 -11.02 8.76 -30.32
CA GLY A 250 -11.46 10.15 -30.16
C GLY A 250 -10.50 11.17 -30.75
N VAL A 251 -9.19 11.03 -30.49
CA VAL A 251 -8.15 11.91 -31.06
C VAL A 251 -8.08 11.75 -32.57
N MET A 252 -8.10 10.52 -33.08
CA MET A 252 -8.05 10.23 -34.51
C MET A 252 -9.25 10.82 -35.24
N PHE A 253 -10.46 10.63 -34.72
CA PHE A 253 -11.69 11.17 -35.28
C PHE A 253 -11.63 12.69 -35.43
N LEU A 254 -11.16 13.39 -34.40
CA LEU A 254 -10.99 14.84 -34.43
C LEU A 254 -9.96 15.27 -35.48
N CYS A 255 -8.80 14.61 -35.54
CA CYS A 255 -7.76 14.93 -36.51
C CYS A 255 -8.23 14.69 -37.95
N LEU A 256 -8.85 13.54 -38.22
CA LEU A 256 -9.38 13.20 -39.54
C LEU A 256 -10.49 14.15 -39.96
N THR A 257 -11.42 14.48 -39.07
CA THR A 257 -12.52 15.43 -39.37
C THR A 257 -11.97 16.80 -39.78
N LEU A 258 -10.99 17.33 -39.02
CA LEU A 258 -10.37 18.62 -39.31
C LEU A 258 -9.58 18.58 -40.62
N CYS A 259 -8.78 17.55 -40.86
CA CYS A 259 -8.03 17.40 -42.11
C CYS A 259 -8.97 17.27 -43.32
N LEU A 260 -10.04 16.49 -43.23
CA LEU A 260 -11.00 16.26 -44.32
C LEU A 260 -11.84 17.49 -44.63
N TYR A 261 -12.05 18.35 -43.64
CA TYR A 261 -12.71 19.63 -43.80
C TYR A 261 -11.81 20.67 -44.48
N LEU A 262 -10.52 20.71 -44.12
CA LEU A 262 -9.59 21.76 -44.56
C LEU A 262 -8.85 21.44 -45.87
N ILE A 263 -8.55 20.17 -46.16
CA ILE A 263 -7.78 19.73 -47.31
C ILE A 263 -8.72 19.18 -48.37
N LYS A 264 -8.61 19.67 -49.61
CA LYS A 264 -9.52 19.29 -50.71
C LYS A 264 -9.31 17.86 -51.21
N ASP A 265 -8.05 17.41 -51.21
CA ASP A 265 -7.68 16.06 -51.65
C ASP A 265 -7.89 15.07 -50.50
N ALA A 266 -8.75 14.07 -50.72
CA ALA A 266 -9.16 13.12 -49.69
C ALA A 266 -8.02 12.18 -49.26
N ASP A 267 -7.19 11.74 -50.20
CA ASP A 267 -6.09 10.80 -49.92
C ASP A 267 -4.98 11.49 -49.14
N VAL A 268 -4.64 12.73 -49.55
CA VAL A 268 -3.70 13.58 -48.82
C VAL A 268 -4.25 13.89 -47.43
N SER A 269 -5.54 14.19 -47.34
CA SER A 269 -6.19 14.54 -46.09
C SER A 269 -6.18 13.40 -45.05
N LEU A 270 -6.55 12.19 -45.47
CA LEU A 270 -6.51 11.00 -44.62
C LEU A 270 -5.09 10.72 -44.12
N THR A 271 -4.11 10.79 -45.01
CA THR A 271 -2.69 10.56 -44.68
C THR A 271 -2.19 11.58 -43.65
N VAL A 272 -2.47 12.87 -43.88
CA VAL A 272 -2.09 13.95 -42.95
C VAL A 272 -2.80 13.77 -41.61
N GLY A 273 -4.09 13.45 -41.59
CA GLY A 273 -4.84 13.26 -40.36
C GLY A 273 -4.31 12.12 -39.48
N VAL A 274 -3.88 11.00 -40.09
CA VAL A 274 -3.23 9.90 -39.36
C VAL A 274 -1.86 10.34 -38.80
N ILE A 275 -1.05 11.05 -39.59
CA ILE A 275 0.25 11.56 -39.14
C ILE A 275 0.09 12.52 -37.96
N VAL A 276 -0.86 13.46 -38.03
CA VAL A 276 -1.16 14.41 -36.96
C VAL A 276 -1.60 13.68 -35.69
N THR A 277 -2.44 12.65 -35.82
CA THR A 277 -2.87 11.80 -34.69
C THR A 277 -1.66 11.16 -34.00
N LEU A 278 -0.74 10.58 -34.76
CA LEU A 278 0.48 9.95 -34.23
C LEU A 278 1.39 10.97 -33.53
N LEU A 279 1.55 12.17 -34.08
CA LEU A 279 2.33 13.24 -33.46
C LEU A 279 1.74 13.69 -32.11
N ILE A 280 0.41 13.83 -32.02
CA ILE A 280 -0.27 14.17 -30.77
C ILE A 280 -0.03 13.09 -29.71
N LEU A 281 -0.18 11.81 -30.07
CA LEU A 281 0.04 10.69 -29.16
C LEU A 281 1.49 10.62 -28.68
N LEU A 282 2.45 10.87 -29.58
CA LEU A 282 3.87 10.94 -29.23
C LEU A 282 4.16 12.11 -28.28
N GLY A 283 3.50 13.25 -28.47
CA GLY A 283 3.54 14.39 -27.55
C GLY A 283 3.01 14.03 -26.15
N ILE A 284 1.86 13.36 -26.09
CA ILE A 284 1.25 12.88 -24.83
C ILE A 284 2.18 11.88 -24.11
N ALA A 285 2.70 10.89 -24.83
CA ALA A 285 3.62 9.90 -24.28
C ALA A 285 4.89 10.56 -23.73
N ARG A 286 5.46 11.52 -24.47
CA ARG A 286 6.63 12.30 -24.03
C ARG A 286 6.34 13.11 -22.77
N PHE A 287 5.14 13.71 -22.66
CA PHE A 287 4.72 14.45 -21.48
C PHE A 287 4.68 13.56 -20.22
N PHE A 288 4.08 12.36 -20.31
CA PHE A 288 4.05 11.42 -19.19
C PHE A 288 5.45 10.96 -18.78
N ARG A 289 6.29 10.59 -19.75
CA ARG A 289 7.68 10.18 -19.49
C ARG A 289 8.49 11.28 -18.81
N THR A 290 8.36 12.52 -19.27
CA THR A 290 9.05 13.68 -18.65
C THR A 290 8.64 13.85 -17.18
N ARG A 291 7.38 13.54 -16.86
CA ARG A 291 6.85 13.64 -15.51
C ARG A 291 7.37 12.54 -14.59
N GLU A 292 7.53 11.31 -15.11
CA GLU A 292 8.16 10.19 -14.40
C GLU A 292 9.65 10.46 -14.14
N GLU A 293 10.40 10.88 -15.16
CA GLU A 293 11.82 11.26 -15.03
C GLU A 293 12.03 12.37 -13.99
N LYS A 294 11.08 13.32 -13.89
CA LYS A 294 11.10 14.36 -12.85
C LYS A 294 10.90 13.79 -11.45
N GLN A 295 10.02 12.80 -11.28
CA GLN A 295 9.82 12.13 -9.98
C GLN A 295 11.07 11.34 -9.57
N GLU A 296 11.65 10.58 -10.50
CA GLU A 296 12.89 9.83 -10.26
C GLU A 296 14.03 10.76 -9.82
N LYS A 297 14.28 11.84 -10.57
CA LYS A 297 15.28 12.85 -10.22
C LYS A 297 15.07 13.52 -8.87
N LEU A 298 13.83 13.65 -8.40
CA LEU A 298 13.55 14.17 -7.05
C LEU A 298 13.83 13.11 -5.98
N SER A 299 13.48 11.86 -6.24
CA SER A 299 13.74 10.74 -5.32
C SER A 299 15.24 10.47 -5.15
N GLU A 300 16.04 10.57 -6.22
CA GLU A 300 17.49 10.36 -6.21
C GLU A 300 18.24 11.41 -5.38
N LYS A 301 17.69 12.62 -5.25
CA LYS A 301 18.24 13.66 -4.37
C LYS A 301 18.12 13.32 -2.89
N ILE A 302 17.21 12.43 -2.53
CA ILE A 302 16.96 12.04 -1.14
C ILE A 302 17.84 10.84 -0.80
N VAL A 303 18.80 11.04 0.10
CA VAL A 303 19.65 9.97 0.61
C VAL A 303 18.77 8.89 1.24
N ARG A 304 18.89 7.66 0.73
CA ARG A 304 18.10 6.48 1.16
C ARG A 304 16.59 6.75 1.11
N TYR A 305 16.10 7.14 -0.05
CA TYR A 305 14.67 7.26 -0.28
C TYR A 305 14.00 5.89 -0.22
N SER A 306 12.96 5.81 0.60
CA SER A 306 12.06 4.67 0.69
C SER A 306 10.63 5.19 0.66
N GLU A 307 9.90 4.96 -0.43
CA GLU A 307 8.51 5.40 -0.52
C GLU A 307 7.63 4.67 0.51
N ASN A 308 7.88 3.38 0.75
CA ASN A 308 7.12 2.60 1.74
C ASN A 308 7.32 3.15 3.16
N TYR A 309 8.56 3.51 3.51
CA TYR A 309 8.84 4.11 4.80
C TYR A 309 8.26 5.52 4.92
N LEU A 310 8.37 6.34 3.86
CA LEU A 310 7.74 7.66 3.79
C LEU A 310 6.21 7.55 3.97
N ARG A 311 5.58 6.59 3.30
CA ARG A 311 4.15 6.29 3.42
C ARG A 311 3.74 5.89 4.83
N SER A 312 4.53 5.07 5.51
CA SER A 312 4.30 4.74 6.93
C SER A 312 4.39 5.99 7.82
N CYS A 313 5.40 6.85 7.62
CA CYS A 313 5.51 8.13 8.34
C CYS A 313 4.33 9.08 8.08
N ILE A 314 3.89 9.20 6.83
CA ILE A 314 2.72 10.01 6.44
C ILE A 314 1.44 9.44 7.06
N ASN A 315 1.27 8.11 7.03
CA ASN A 315 0.14 7.43 7.67
C ASN A 315 0.08 7.76 9.17
N GLU A 316 1.20 7.68 9.88
CA GLU A 316 1.27 8.00 11.31
C GLU A 316 0.96 9.49 11.56
N ALA A 317 1.54 10.39 10.77
CA ALA A 317 1.34 11.82 10.90
C ALA A 317 -0.14 12.21 10.70
N LEU A 318 -0.76 11.69 9.64
CA LEU A 318 -2.15 11.99 9.32
C LEU A 318 -3.14 11.33 10.28
N TYR A 319 -2.81 10.13 10.80
CA TYR A 319 -3.65 9.48 11.81
C TYR A 319 -3.73 10.30 13.10
N LYS A 320 -2.64 10.93 13.54
CA LYS A 320 -2.62 11.77 14.75
C LYS A 320 -3.45 13.05 14.63
N GLU A 321 -3.64 13.56 13.41
CA GLU A 321 -4.44 14.76 13.19
C GLU A 321 -5.93 14.49 13.06
N VAL A 322 -6.35 13.26 12.72
CA VAL A 322 -7.78 12.95 12.57
C VAL A 322 -8.39 12.64 13.93
N SER A 323 -9.08 13.63 14.50
CA SER A 323 -9.84 13.53 15.74
C SER A 323 -11.30 13.09 15.52
N ASP A 324 -11.64 12.53 14.36
CA ASP A 324 -13.02 12.14 14.04
C ASP A 324 -13.31 10.73 14.56
N GLU A 325 -14.20 10.63 15.55
CA GLU A 325 -14.66 9.36 16.12
C GLU A 325 -15.30 8.43 15.08
N ALA A 326 -15.86 8.98 14.00
CA ALA A 326 -16.47 8.21 12.93
C ALA A 326 -15.46 7.73 11.88
N LEU A 327 -14.19 8.17 11.90
CA LEU A 327 -13.18 7.67 10.96
C LEU A 327 -12.89 6.20 11.26
N MET A 328 -13.30 5.31 10.34
CA MET A 328 -13.10 3.87 10.49
C MET A 328 -11.78 3.40 9.86
N ASP A 329 -11.38 3.99 8.73
CA ASP A 329 -10.19 3.57 8.00
C ASP A 329 -9.57 4.74 7.23
N TYR A 330 -8.24 4.73 7.12
CA TYR A 330 -7.46 5.74 6.42
C TYR A 330 -6.35 5.08 5.60
N GLY A 331 -6.34 5.35 4.29
CA GLY A 331 -5.33 4.86 3.36
C GLY A 331 -4.58 5.98 2.65
N VAL A 332 -3.25 5.93 2.67
CA VAL A 332 -2.40 6.71 1.76
C VAL A 332 -2.35 5.99 0.42
N GLY A 333 -2.71 6.68 -0.66
CA GLY A 333 -2.62 6.25 -2.06
C GLY A 333 -1.35 6.78 -2.72
N SER A 334 -1.44 7.47 -3.87
CA SER A 334 -0.24 7.96 -4.54
C SER A 334 0.43 9.11 -3.79
N ILE A 335 1.77 9.10 -3.73
CA ILE A 335 2.60 10.19 -3.20
C ILE A 335 3.34 10.81 -4.39
N VAL A 336 3.24 12.13 -4.56
CA VAL A 336 3.95 12.88 -5.61
C VAL A 336 4.91 13.85 -4.95
N LEU A 337 6.22 13.70 -5.22
CA LEU A 337 7.24 14.64 -4.77
C LEU A 337 7.14 15.93 -5.60
N GLU A 338 6.92 17.06 -4.94
CA GLU A 338 6.87 18.38 -5.60
C GLU A 338 8.19 19.12 -5.50
N LYS A 339 8.84 19.04 -4.32
CA LYS A 339 10.07 19.78 -4.02
C LYS A 339 10.93 19.00 -3.02
N VAL A 340 12.26 19.08 -3.18
CA VAL A 340 13.26 18.60 -2.23
C VAL A 340 14.24 19.74 -1.96
N VAL A 341 14.45 20.07 -0.69
CA VAL A 341 15.37 21.11 -0.23
C VAL A 341 16.32 20.50 0.78
N HIS A 342 17.61 20.75 0.60
CA HIS A 342 18.64 20.31 1.54
C HIS A 342 19.17 21.50 2.32
N THR A 343 19.33 21.33 3.63
CA THR A 343 20.21 22.13 4.47
C THR A 343 21.43 21.29 4.85
N ASP A 344 22.40 21.82 5.59
CA ASP A 344 23.56 21.02 6.01
C ASP A 344 23.17 19.82 6.89
N GLN A 345 22.09 19.96 7.67
CA GLN A 345 21.66 18.95 8.64
C GLN A 345 20.42 18.16 8.21
N THR A 346 19.54 18.73 7.37
CA THR A 346 18.22 18.14 7.10
C THR A 346 17.85 18.11 5.63
N THR A 347 17.00 17.18 5.26
CA THR A 347 16.27 17.18 3.99
C THR A 347 14.81 17.47 4.27
N GLU A 348 14.28 18.49 3.61
CA GLU A 348 12.87 18.83 3.62
C GLU A 348 12.25 18.47 2.27
N ILE A 349 11.08 17.85 2.30
CA ILE A 349 10.33 17.48 1.11
C ILE A 349 8.93 18.09 1.16
N THR A 350 8.45 18.54 0.00
CA THR A 350 7.04 18.85 -0.21
C THR A 350 6.43 17.73 -1.03
N VAL A 351 5.40 17.10 -0.49
CA VAL A 351 4.70 15.99 -1.14
C VAL A 351 3.22 16.30 -1.28
N LYS A 352 2.64 15.89 -2.40
CA LYS A 352 1.20 15.84 -2.59
C LYS A 352 0.74 14.40 -2.40
N VAL A 353 -0.07 14.20 -1.38
CA VAL A 353 -0.57 12.89 -0.96
C VAL A 353 -2.02 12.78 -1.39
N TYR A 354 -2.32 11.72 -2.11
CA TYR A 354 -3.67 11.31 -2.45
C TYR A 354 -4.02 10.11 -1.59
N GLY A 355 -5.20 10.09 -0.99
CA GLY A 355 -5.61 9.01 -0.10
C GLY A 355 -7.12 8.88 -0.03
N THR A 356 -7.56 8.01 0.86
CA THR A 356 -8.98 7.78 1.13
C THR A 356 -9.24 7.71 2.62
N GLU A 357 -10.35 8.31 3.04
CA GLU A 357 -10.88 8.22 4.39
C GLU A 357 -12.23 7.52 4.32
N THR A 358 -12.42 6.47 5.11
CA THR A 358 -13.69 5.76 5.22
C THR A 358 -14.30 6.04 6.57
N TYR A 359 -15.53 6.53 6.57
CA TYR A 359 -16.27 6.92 7.75
C TYR A 359 -17.41 5.94 8.01
N LEU A 360 -17.59 5.60 9.29
CA LEU A 360 -18.70 4.85 9.83
C LEU A 360 -19.46 5.76 10.81
N PRO A 361 -20.37 6.61 10.30
CA PRO A 361 -21.12 7.54 11.16
C PRO A 361 -22.14 6.78 12.02
N GLU A 362 -22.49 7.34 13.19
CA GLU A 362 -23.52 6.74 14.06
C GLU A 362 -24.89 6.66 13.37
N ARG A 363 -25.16 7.61 12.46
CA ARG A 363 -26.38 7.67 11.66
C ARG A 363 -26.02 7.82 10.19
N GLY A 364 -26.62 6.99 9.35
CA GLY A 364 -26.41 7.00 7.90
C GLY A 364 -25.52 5.87 7.41
N LYS A 365 -25.36 5.80 6.09
CA LYS A 365 -24.58 4.74 5.47
C LYS A 365 -23.07 5.06 5.55
N PRO A 366 -22.22 4.03 5.73
CA PRO A 366 -20.77 4.19 5.58
C PRO A 366 -20.43 4.79 4.23
N TYR A 367 -19.42 5.66 4.21
CA TYR A 367 -19.00 6.33 2.99
C TYR A 367 -17.48 6.54 2.97
N THR A 368 -16.92 6.59 1.77
CA THR A 368 -15.48 6.83 1.54
C THR A 368 -15.28 8.13 0.78
N LYS A 369 -14.42 9.01 1.29
CA LYS A 369 -14.01 10.26 0.64
C LYS A 369 -12.59 10.11 0.11
N LYS A 370 -12.35 10.63 -1.10
CA LYS A 370 -10.98 10.81 -1.61
C LYS A 370 -10.44 12.11 -1.03
N ILE A 371 -9.21 12.05 -0.54
CA ILE A 371 -8.53 13.22 0.01
C ILE A 371 -7.27 13.53 -0.80
N LYS A 372 -6.93 14.81 -0.79
CA LYS A 372 -5.71 15.35 -1.38
C LYS A 372 -5.13 16.34 -0.39
N LYS A 373 -3.92 16.07 0.09
CA LYS A 373 -3.23 16.89 1.09
C LYS A 373 -1.83 17.23 0.59
N THR A 374 -1.38 18.45 0.80
CA THR A 374 0.01 18.83 0.56
C THR A 374 0.74 18.90 1.90
N LEU A 375 1.77 18.08 2.06
CA LEU A 375 2.54 17.96 3.29
C LEU A 375 3.96 18.44 3.09
N VAL A 376 4.51 19.10 4.10
CA VAL A 376 5.92 19.38 4.22
C VAL A 376 6.49 18.48 5.31
N LEU A 377 7.43 17.60 4.95
CA LEU A 377 8.10 16.71 5.89
C LEU A 377 9.60 16.99 5.94
N GLN A 378 10.20 16.77 7.09
CA GLN A 378 11.63 16.92 7.31
C GLN A 378 12.23 15.64 7.90
N ARG A 379 13.47 15.37 7.52
CA ARG A 379 14.31 14.30 8.07
C ARG A 379 15.76 14.78 8.14
N ALA A 380 16.63 14.10 8.89
CA ALA A 380 18.08 14.32 8.78
C ALA A 380 18.57 14.13 7.33
N ARG A 381 19.56 14.93 6.89
CA ARG A 381 20.07 14.90 5.51
C ARG A 381 20.81 13.61 5.20
N TYR A 382 21.66 13.20 6.13
CA TYR A 382 22.36 11.93 6.09
C TYR A 382 21.81 11.08 7.23
N PRO A 383 20.69 10.36 7.01
CA PRO A 383 20.24 9.39 7.98
C PRO A 383 21.29 8.28 8.03
N GLU A 384 22.21 8.38 8.98
CA GLU A 384 23.09 7.27 9.32
C GLU A 384 22.21 6.05 9.63
N ARG A 385 22.67 4.84 9.29
CA ARG A 385 22.05 3.66 9.91
C ARG A 385 22.18 3.89 11.41
N ARG A 386 21.19 3.53 12.23
CA ARG A 386 21.46 3.33 13.66
C ARG A 386 22.74 2.49 13.73
N LYS A 387 23.86 3.10 14.15
CA LYS A 387 24.88 2.36 14.88
C LYS A 387 24.14 1.97 16.15
N THR A 388 23.62 0.76 16.13
CA THR A 388 23.25 0.11 17.38
C THR A 388 24.61 -0.19 17.98
N ASP A 389 24.99 0.56 19.02
CA ASP A 389 25.83 -0.02 20.04
C ASP A 389 25.08 -1.29 20.47
N GLY A 390 25.76 -2.44 20.39
CA GLY A 390 25.19 -3.78 20.32
C GLY A 390 24.41 -4.26 21.55
N VAL A 391 23.39 -3.52 21.98
CA VAL A 391 22.50 -3.90 23.08
C VAL A 391 21.05 -3.76 22.62
N PHE A 392 20.34 -4.87 22.66
CA PHE A 392 18.91 -4.92 22.39
C PHE A 392 18.15 -4.18 23.50
N PHE A 393 17.06 -3.51 23.10
CA PHE A 393 16.13 -2.82 23.98
C PHE A 393 15.54 -3.75 25.06
N LYS A 394 15.88 -3.52 26.33
CA LYS A 394 14.94 -3.55 27.46
C LYS A 394 14.61 -2.11 27.83
N GLU A 395 13.54 -1.91 28.59
CA GLU A 395 13.00 -0.62 29.06
C GLU A 395 14.09 0.46 29.14
N LYS A 396 13.91 1.51 28.34
CA LYS A 396 14.93 2.54 28.17
C LYS A 396 15.06 3.28 29.49
N ASP A 397 16.17 3.15 30.20
CA ASP A 397 16.58 4.20 31.12
C ASP A 397 17.09 5.40 30.30
N CYS A 398 16.86 6.61 30.79
CA CYS A 398 17.34 7.83 30.15
C CYS A 398 18.88 7.86 30.20
N PRO A 399 19.60 7.99 29.08
CA PRO A 399 21.07 7.98 29.07
C PRO A 399 21.72 9.12 29.87
N SER A 400 20.96 10.18 30.15
CA SER A 400 21.43 11.33 30.92
C SER A 400 21.18 11.20 32.42
N CYS A 401 20.02 10.65 32.83
CA CYS A 401 19.63 10.63 34.24
C CYS A 401 19.26 9.25 34.81
N GLY A 402 19.30 8.18 34.00
CA GLY A 402 18.99 6.81 34.42
C GLY A 402 17.53 6.53 34.74
N ALA A 403 16.61 7.48 34.55
CA ALA A 403 15.18 7.27 34.81
C ALA A 403 14.50 6.50 33.68
N ASN A 404 13.55 5.62 34.01
CA ASN A 404 12.68 4.96 33.03
C ASN A 404 12.11 5.99 32.03
N PHE A 405 12.41 5.80 30.76
CA PHE A 405 12.20 6.76 29.69
C PHE A 405 10.75 6.73 29.24
N ILE A 406 9.98 7.61 29.85
CA ILE A 406 8.68 8.06 29.36
C ILE A 406 8.98 9.37 28.60
N PRO A 407 8.83 9.41 27.26
CA PRO A 407 9.01 10.64 26.51
C PRO A 407 7.84 11.60 26.73
N ASP A 408 8.13 12.89 26.87
CA ASP A 408 7.11 13.96 26.83
C ASP A 408 6.65 14.24 25.39
N GLU A 409 5.75 15.23 25.23
CA GLU A 409 5.20 15.65 23.94
C GLU A 409 6.27 16.10 22.92
N HIS A 410 7.49 16.41 23.37
CA HIS A 410 8.63 16.85 22.56
C HIS A 410 9.66 15.72 22.34
N ASN A 411 9.36 14.48 22.73
CA ASN A 411 10.27 13.32 22.74
C ASN A 411 11.51 13.49 23.63
N CYS A 412 11.43 14.33 24.65
CA CYS A 412 12.44 14.48 25.68
C CYS A 412 12.12 13.58 26.87
N CYS A 413 13.13 13.15 27.62
CA CYS A 413 12.91 12.48 28.90
C CYS A 413 12.15 13.41 29.84
N SER A 414 10.98 13.00 30.31
CA SER A 414 10.12 13.81 31.20
C SER A 414 10.77 14.18 32.54
N PHE A 415 11.91 13.56 32.89
CA PHE A 415 12.61 13.78 34.16
C PHE A 415 13.77 14.78 34.08
N CYS A 416 14.54 14.78 33.00
CA CYS A 416 15.75 15.60 32.87
C CYS A 416 15.83 16.42 31.57
N GLY A 417 14.81 16.33 30.71
CA GLY A 417 14.77 17.03 29.43
C GLY A 417 15.72 16.48 28.35
N TYR A 418 16.41 15.35 28.61
CA TYR A 418 17.31 14.75 27.63
C TYR A 418 16.55 14.25 26.40
N SER A 419 16.85 14.82 25.24
CA SER A 419 16.33 14.33 23.97
C SER A 419 17.14 13.12 23.51
N PHE A 420 16.47 11.97 23.34
CA PHE A 420 17.06 10.92 22.50
C PHE A 420 17.25 11.55 21.13
N ARG A 421 18.50 11.57 20.61
CA ARG A 421 18.73 11.96 19.21
C ARG A 421 17.65 11.26 18.38
N ALA A 422 16.79 12.08 17.77
CA ALA A 422 15.59 11.65 17.10
C ALA A 422 15.91 10.46 16.19
N ASN A 423 14.92 9.63 15.86
CA ASN A 423 15.12 8.69 14.78
C ASN A 423 15.48 9.50 13.52
N ASN A 424 16.78 9.66 13.23
CA ASN A 424 17.29 10.49 12.14
C ASN A 424 16.77 10.02 10.79
N ALA A 425 16.31 8.77 10.72
CA ALA A 425 15.68 8.17 9.56
C ALA A 425 14.17 8.46 9.43
N LYS A 426 13.49 8.98 10.46
CA LYS A 426 12.04 9.26 10.46
C LYS A 426 11.71 10.58 9.76
N TRP A 427 10.68 10.56 8.92
CA TRP A 427 10.08 11.77 8.37
C TRP A 427 9.11 12.37 9.39
N VAL A 428 9.31 13.63 9.74
CA VAL A 428 8.47 14.39 10.66
C VAL A 428 7.72 15.45 9.87
N MET A 429 6.41 15.52 10.05
CA MET A 429 5.57 16.52 9.40
C MET A 429 5.79 17.90 10.05
N LYS A 430 6.10 18.91 9.24
CA LYS A 430 6.24 20.32 9.66
C LYS A 430 4.98 21.14 9.45
N ALA A 431 4.32 20.91 8.33
CA ALA A 431 3.15 21.68 7.93
C ALA A 431 2.25 20.83 7.05
N MET A 432 0.95 21.01 7.22
CA MET A 432 -0.07 20.48 6.34
C MET A 432 -0.87 21.63 5.74
N LYS A 433 -1.08 21.59 4.42
CA LYS A 433 -2.00 22.48 3.72
C LYS A 433 -3.17 21.63 3.21
N THR A 434 -4.36 21.90 3.73
CA THR A 434 -5.62 21.43 3.13
C THR A 434 -5.87 22.27 1.88
N SER A 435 -5.97 21.61 0.73
CA SER A 435 -6.27 22.24 -0.55
C SER A 435 -7.76 22.48 -0.74
#